data_AF-A0A657AGP1-F1
#
_entry.id   AF-A0A657AGP1-F1
#
_cell.length_a   1.000
_cell.length_b   1.000
_cell.length_c   1.000
_cell.angle_alpha   90.00
_cell.angle_beta   90.00
_cell.angle_gamma   90.00
#
_symmetry.space_group_name_H-M   'P 1'
#
loop_
_entity.id
_entity.type
_entity.pdbx_description
1 polymer ?
#
loop_
_entity_poly.entity_id
_entity_poly.type
_entity_poly.pdbx_seq_one_letter_code
_entity_poly.pdbx_strand_id
1 'polypeptide(L)'
;MAKSNSPIRLESELMKQAKLSGELNKRSVAEQIEYWAEIGRGVSGVVDPETLIKVNSGLAKINVEETHNVDIDADDIFSNLEQQRDSGSLMRNITTTNYAFQASSTDKGMLERIDQQGNVTTGYFENGVFIESRV
;
A
#
# COMPACT_ATOMS: atom_id res chain seq x y z
N MET A 1 9.28 -28.65 12.38
CA MET A 1 7.87 -28.41 12.80
C MET A 1 7.33 -29.72 13.37
N ALA A 2 6.59 -29.69 14.47
CA ALA A 2 5.94 -30.89 14.99
C ALA A 2 4.87 -31.37 14.00
N LYS A 3 4.93 -32.63 13.58
CA LYS A 3 3.93 -33.21 12.68
C LYS A 3 2.68 -33.53 13.49
N SER A 4 1.51 -33.12 12.99
CA SER A 4 0.24 -33.59 13.56
C SER A 4 0.10 -35.10 13.29
N ASN A 5 -0.28 -35.87 14.30
CA ASN A 5 -0.44 -37.33 14.18
C ASN A 5 -1.91 -37.77 14.05
N SER A 6 -2.79 -36.84 13.69
CA SER A 6 -4.23 -37.11 13.50
C SER A 6 -4.50 -37.72 12.12
N PRO A 7 -5.19 -38.87 12.03
CA PRO A 7 -5.57 -39.45 10.74
C PRO A 7 -6.55 -38.53 9.98
N ILE A 8 -6.26 -38.25 8.71
CA ILE A 8 -7.14 -37.50 7.81
C ILE A 8 -7.54 -38.42 6.65
N ARG A 9 -8.83 -38.42 6.30
CA ARG A 9 -9.31 -39.13 5.11
C ARG A 9 -9.08 -38.27 3.88
N LEU A 10 -8.44 -38.83 2.87
CA LEU A 10 -8.14 -38.19 1.60
C LEU A 10 -8.66 -39.03 0.43
N GLU A 11 -8.90 -38.36 -0.68
CA GLU A 11 -9.21 -38.99 -1.97
C GLU A 11 -8.17 -40.06 -2.33
N SER A 12 -8.63 -41.21 -2.83
CA SER A 12 -7.74 -42.33 -3.18
C SER A 12 -6.82 -41.97 -4.34
N GLU A 13 -7.34 -41.21 -5.31
CA GLU A 13 -6.55 -40.75 -6.45
C GLU A 13 -5.48 -39.74 -6.00
N LEU A 14 -5.80 -38.83 -5.09
CA LEU A 14 -4.81 -37.91 -4.51
C LEU A 14 -3.66 -38.69 -3.84
N MET A 15 -3.97 -39.73 -3.07
CA MET A 15 -2.97 -40.58 -2.42
C MET A 15 -2.09 -41.30 -3.44
N LYS A 16 -2.67 -41.80 -4.54
CA LYS A 16 -1.94 -42.46 -5.62
C LYS A 16 -0.99 -41.50 -6.34
N GLN A 17 -1.48 -40.30 -6.69
CA GLN A 17 -0.66 -39.27 -7.34
C GLN A 17 0.47 -38.78 -6.43
N ALA A 18 0.18 -38.60 -5.14
CA ALA A 18 1.18 -38.22 -4.14
C ALA A 18 2.26 -39.29 -3.97
N LYS A 19 1.90 -40.59 -4.01
CA LYS A 19 2.87 -41.68 -3.98
C LYS A 19 3.81 -41.66 -5.18
N LEU A 20 3.27 -41.56 -6.39
CA LEU A 20 4.07 -41.52 -7.63
C LEU A 20 5.00 -40.30 -7.65
N SER A 21 4.47 -39.12 -7.32
CA SER A 21 5.26 -37.88 -7.29
C SER A 21 6.29 -37.88 -6.16
N GLY A 22 5.94 -38.43 -5.00
CA GLY A 22 6.82 -38.56 -3.85
C GLY A 22 7.99 -39.49 -4.13
N GLU A 23 7.76 -40.65 -4.73
CA GLU A 23 8.81 -41.59 -5.15
C GLU A 23 9.83 -40.92 -6.09
N LEU A 24 9.35 -40.16 -7.08
CA LEU A 24 10.21 -39.42 -8.01
C LEU A 24 11.05 -38.34 -7.30
N ASN A 25 10.46 -37.65 -6.33
CA ASN A 25 11.08 -36.52 -5.64
C ASN A 25 11.74 -36.91 -4.30
N LYS A 26 11.85 -38.22 -4.00
CA LYS A 26 12.39 -38.77 -2.75
C LYS A 26 11.69 -38.22 -1.49
N ARG A 27 10.37 -38.09 -1.55
CA ARG A 27 9.48 -37.63 -0.47
C ARG A 27 8.49 -38.73 -0.10
N SER A 28 8.14 -38.81 1.18
CA SER A 28 7.00 -39.62 1.60
C SER A 28 5.69 -39.06 1.04
N VAL A 29 4.63 -39.88 1.04
CA VAL A 29 3.29 -39.45 0.58
C VAL A 29 2.82 -38.21 1.34
N ALA A 30 3.01 -38.19 2.67
CA ALA A 30 2.64 -37.06 3.51
C ALA A 30 3.43 -35.80 3.16
N GLU A 31 4.76 -35.91 2.99
CA GLU A 31 5.60 -34.77 2.59
C GLU A 31 5.25 -34.25 1.20
N GLN A 32 4.88 -35.13 0.27
CA GLN A 32 4.45 -34.70 -1.06
C GLN A 32 3.13 -33.93 -1.03
N ILE A 33 2.18 -34.35 -0.20
CA ILE A 33 0.92 -33.63 0.02
C ILE A 33 1.17 -32.29 0.70
N GLU A 34 2.00 -32.25 1.73
CA GLU A 34 2.38 -31.01 2.40
C GLU A 34 3.06 -30.03 1.43
N TYR A 35 3.94 -30.52 0.56
CA TYR A 35 4.59 -29.70 -0.46
C TYR A 35 3.59 -29.06 -1.43
N TRP A 36 2.62 -29.83 -1.92
CA TRP A 36 1.56 -29.28 -2.77
C TRP A 36 0.67 -28.27 -2.01
N ALA A 37 0.37 -28.54 -0.74
CA ALA A 37 -0.41 -27.63 0.09
C ALA A 37 0.36 -26.32 0.37
N GLU A 38 1.68 -26.38 0.55
CA GLU A 38 2.54 -25.21 0.72
C GLU A 38 2.53 -24.32 -0.52
N ILE A 39 2.70 -24.90 -1.70
CA ILE A 39 2.58 -24.16 -2.97
C ILE A 39 1.18 -23.55 -3.11
N GLY A 40 0.14 -24.37 -2.91
CA GLY A 40 -1.25 -23.92 -3.03
C GLY A 40 -1.56 -22.73 -2.13
N ARG A 41 -1.11 -22.78 -0.87
CA ARG A 41 -1.24 -21.65 0.07
C ARG A 41 -0.42 -20.43 -0.34
N GLY A 42 0.77 -20.64 -0.93
CA GLY A 42 1.62 -19.54 -1.39
C GLY A 42 1.02 -18.75 -2.55
N VAL A 43 0.26 -19.40 -3.43
CA VAL A 43 -0.32 -18.76 -4.62
C VAL A 43 -1.80 -18.43 -4.50
N SER A 44 -2.51 -18.88 -3.46
CA SER A 44 -3.97 -18.72 -3.32
C SER A 44 -4.45 -17.26 -3.26
N GLY A 45 -3.56 -16.31 -2.98
CA GLY A 45 -3.89 -14.87 -3.02
C GLY A 45 -3.96 -14.29 -4.43
N VAL A 46 -3.39 -14.97 -5.43
CA VAL A 46 -3.26 -14.48 -6.82
C VAL A 46 -3.78 -15.47 -7.86
N VAL A 47 -3.94 -16.74 -7.49
CA VAL A 47 -4.48 -17.80 -8.34
C VAL A 47 -5.76 -18.33 -7.72
N ASP A 48 -6.89 -18.08 -8.39
CA ASP A 48 -8.22 -18.58 -8.00
C ASP A 48 -8.62 -19.86 -8.80
N PRO A 49 -9.71 -20.56 -8.41
CA PRO A 49 -10.14 -21.76 -9.11
C PRO A 49 -10.46 -21.56 -10.59
N GLU A 50 -11.00 -20.39 -10.98
CA GLU A 50 -11.33 -20.10 -12.37
C GLU A 50 -10.05 -19.97 -13.22
N THR A 51 -9.05 -19.29 -12.67
CA THR A 51 -7.71 -19.15 -13.26
C THR A 51 -7.05 -20.51 -13.43
N LEU A 52 -7.12 -21.39 -12.42
CA LEU A 52 -6.61 -22.76 -12.53
C LEU A 52 -7.30 -23.55 -13.64
N ILE A 53 -8.62 -23.44 -13.80
CA ILE A 53 -9.36 -24.12 -14.88
C ILE A 53 -8.88 -23.62 -16.25
N LYS A 54 -8.73 -22.30 -16.42
CA LYS A 54 -8.23 -21.70 -17.68
C LYS A 54 -6.81 -22.16 -18.00
N VAL A 55 -5.93 -22.22 -16.99
CA VAL A 55 -4.56 -22.70 -17.17
C VAL A 55 -4.53 -24.18 -17.53
N ASN A 56 -5.27 -25.03 -16.79
CA ASN A 56 -5.31 -26.47 -17.04
C ASN A 56 -5.95 -26.84 -18.39
N SER A 57 -6.85 -26.01 -18.91
CA SER A 57 -7.46 -26.17 -20.24
C SER A 57 -6.63 -25.56 -21.38
N GLY A 58 -5.48 -24.94 -21.07
CA GLY A 58 -4.62 -24.28 -22.07
C GLY A 58 -5.16 -22.94 -22.59
N LEU A 59 -6.20 -22.39 -21.96
CA LEU A 59 -6.80 -21.09 -22.30
C LEU A 59 -6.05 -19.91 -21.67
N ALA A 60 -5.19 -20.17 -20.69
CA ALA A 60 -4.35 -19.16 -20.04
C ALA A 60 -2.97 -19.72 -19.68
N LYS A 61 -2.02 -18.83 -19.39
CA LYS A 61 -0.69 -19.14 -18.87
C LYS A 61 -0.37 -18.24 -17.68
N ILE A 62 0.40 -18.75 -16.72
CA ILE A 62 0.92 -17.97 -15.59
C ILE A 62 2.31 -17.45 -15.98
N ASN A 63 2.48 -16.12 -15.94
CA ASN A 63 3.80 -15.49 -16.04
C ASN A 63 4.17 -14.97 -14.65
N VAL A 64 5.43 -15.18 -14.24
CA VAL A 64 5.98 -14.60 -13.01
C VAL A 64 6.89 -13.46 -13.43
N GLU A 65 6.64 -12.29 -12.86
CA GLU A 65 7.46 -11.09 -13.08
C GLU A 65 8.11 -10.69 -11.75
N GLU A 66 9.40 -10.38 -11.80
CA GLU A 66 10.13 -9.89 -10.63
C GLU A 66 9.68 -8.47 -10.32
N THR A 67 9.00 -8.30 -9.19
CA THR A 67 8.71 -6.98 -8.65
C THR A 67 10.02 -6.43 -8.06
N HIS A 68 10.76 -5.69 -8.87
CA HIS A 68 11.86 -4.90 -8.37
C HIS A 68 11.25 -3.76 -7.56
N ASN A 69 11.64 -3.64 -6.30
CA ASN A 69 11.39 -2.41 -5.58
C ASN A 69 12.20 -1.35 -6.34
N VAL A 70 11.53 -0.40 -7.00
CA VAL A 70 12.24 0.71 -7.63
C VAL A 70 12.94 1.43 -6.49
N ASP A 71 14.27 1.48 -6.54
CA ASP A 71 15.04 2.26 -5.58
C ASP A 71 14.51 3.69 -5.63
N ILE A 72 14.00 4.14 -4.48
CA ILE A 72 13.47 5.49 -4.37
C ILE A 72 14.66 6.44 -4.42
N ASP A 73 14.84 7.14 -5.53
CA ASP A 73 15.81 8.21 -5.64
C ASP A 73 15.32 9.42 -4.86
N ALA A 74 15.92 9.64 -3.70
CA ALA A 74 15.58 10.77 -2.84
C ALA A 74 15.83 12.11 -3.56
N ASP A 75 16.88 12.21 -4.37
CA ASP A 75 17.23 13.44 -5.06
C ASP A 75 16.19 13.79 -6.13
N ASP A 76 15.64 12.79 -6.82
CA ASP A 76 14.53 13.00 -7.77
C ASP A 76 13.26 13.47 -7.05
N ILE A 77 12.91 12.85 -5.91
CA ILE A 77 11.75 13.27 -5.10
C ILE A 77 11.91 14.72 -4.62
N PHE A 78 13.07 15.07 -4.06
CA PHE A 78 13.30 16.41 -3.55
C PHE A 78 13.37 17.44 -4.69
N SER A 79 13.93 17.08 -5.83
CA SER A 79 13.94 17.94 -7.03
C SER A 79 12.52 18.20 -7.55
N ASN A 80 11.68 17.18 -7.60
CA ASN A 80 10.27 17.34 -7.96
C ASN A 80 9.51 18.24 -6.97
N LEU A 81 9.75 18.05 -5.67
CA LEU A 81 9.17 18.90 -4.63
C LEU A 81 9.59 20.37 -4.76
N GLU A 82 10.86 20.61 -5.07
CA GLU A 82 11.39 21.98 -5.27
C GLU A 82 10.74 22.63 -6.49
N GLN A 83 10.62 21.91 -7.61
CA GLN A 83 9.92 22.40 -8.81
C GLN A 83 8.45 22.76 -8.51
N GLN A 84 7.78 21.97 -7.66
CA GLN A 84 6.40 22.29 -7.23
C GLN A 84 6.35 23.51 -6.32
N ARG A 85 7.37 23.75 -5.48
CA ARG A 85 7.49 24.95 -4.66
C ARG A 85 7.71 26.19 -5.53
N ASP A 86 8.65 26.13 -6.47
CA ASP A 86 9.00 27.24 -7.37
C ASP A 86 7.84 27.62 -8.30
N SER A 87 7.09 26.63 -8.80
CA SER A 87 5.90 26.87 -9.63
C SER A 87 4.65 27.31 -8.84
N GLY A 88 4.76 27.39 -7.50
CA GLY A 88 3.65 27.66 -6.59
C GLY A 88 2.56 26.58 -6.58
N SER A 89 2.77 25.46 -7.29
CA SER A 89 1.83 24.32 -7.35
C SER A 89 1.67 23.67 -5.98
N LEU A 90 2.77 23.54 -5.26
CA LEU A 90 2.79 22.99 -3.91
C LEU A 90 1.90 23.81 -2.97
N MET A 91 2.04 25.13 -2.98
CA MET A 91 1.24 26.03 -2.13
C MET A 91 -0.27 25.92 -2.43
N ARG A 92 -0.65 25.76 -3.72
CA ARG A 92 -2.05 25.58 -4.12
C ARG A 92 -2.65 24.25 -3.67
N ASN A 93 -1.82 23.21 -3.50
CA ASN A 93 -2.28 21.86 -3.19
C ASN A 93 -2.12 21.45 -1.71
N ILE A 94 -1.31 22.18 -0.93
CA ILE A 94 -1.06 21.88 0.51
C ILE A 94 -2.30 22.09 1.38
N THR A 95 -3.14 23.07 1.06
CA THR A 95 -4.35 23.35 1.84
C THR A 95 -5.47 23.82 0.94
N THR A 96 -6.70 23.39 1.25
CA THR A 96 -7.92 23.91 0.63
C THR A 96 -8.37 25.24 1.26
N THR A 97 -7.62 25.74 2.24
CA THR A 97 -7.96 26.95 2.99
C THR A 97 -7.52 28.19 2.24
N ASN A 98 -8.43 29.16 2.06
CA ASN A 98 -8.15 30.40 1.33
C ASN A 98 -7.41 31.47 2.14
N TYR A 99 -6.90 31.13 3.33
CA TYR A 99 -6.29 32.06 4.27
C TYR A 99 -5.01 31.49 4.86
N ALA A 100 -3.99 32.34 4.99
CA ALA A 100 -2.80 32.08 5.77
C ALA A 100 -2.84 32.90 7.08
N PHE A 101 -2.18 32.41 8.13
CA PHE A 101 -2.04 33.13 9.39
C PHE A 101 -0.57 33.35 9.71
N GLN A 102 -0.22 34.55 10.16
CA GLN A 102 1.10 34.86 10.70
C GLN A 102 1.00 35.66 12.00
N ALA A 103 2.06 35.68 12.78
CA ALA A 103 2.13 36.54 13.96
C ALA A 103 2.05 38.01 13.54
N SER A 104 1.22 38.81 14.22
CA SER A 104 1.13 40.23 13.91
C SER A 104 2.44 40.94 14.23
N SER A 105 2.88 41.78 13.29
CA SER A 105 4.09 42.59 13.44
C SER A 105 3.86 43.82 14.32
N THR A 106 2.62 44.29 14.41
CA THR A 106 2.21 45.51 15.12
C THR A 106 1.64 45.22 16.50
N ASP A 107 0.84 44.16 16.63
CA ASP A 107 0.04 43.89 17.83
C ASP A 107 0.48 42.58 18.50
N LYS A 108 1.24 42.70 19.59
CA LYS A 108 1.74 41.54 20.33
C LYS A 108 0.58 40.68 20.86
N GLY A 109 0.61 39.40 20.50
CA GLY A 109 -0.42 38.43 20.89
C GLY A 109 -1.54 38.25 19.86
N MET A 110 -1.51 39.01 18.77
CA MET A 110 -2.48 38.93 17.68
C MET A 110 -1.91 38.19 16.46
N LEU A 111 -2.81 37.70 15.61
CA LEU A 111 -2.51 37.07 14.33
C LEU A 111 -3.05 37.91 13.18
N GLU A 112 -2.29 37.97 12.11
CA GLU A 112 -2.69 38.51 10.82
C GLU A 112 -3.23 37.35 9.96
N ARG A 113 -4.50 37.43 9.57
CA ARG A 113 -5.13 36.57 8.56
C ARG A 113 -4.95 37.21 7.19
N ILE A 114 -4.26 36.53 6.29
CA ILE A 114 -3.97 36.99 4.94
C ILE A 114 -4.81 36.18 3.96
N ASP A 115 -5.62 36.85 3.14
CA ASP A 115 -6.39 36.19 2.10
C ASP A 115 -5.58 35.98 0.80
N GLN A 116 -6.18 35.31 -0.19
CA GLN A 116 -5.54 35.06 -1.50
C GLN A 116 -5.19 36.32 -2.29
N GLN A 117 -5.76 37.48 -1.96
CA GLN A 117 -5.50 38.77 -2.59
C GLN A 117 -4.44 39.58 -1.81
N GLY A 118 -3.97 39.06 -0.67
CA GLY A 118 -3.01 39.71 0.22
C GLY A 118 -3.65 40.69 1.19
N ASN A 119 -4.99 40.73 1.33
CA ASN A 119 -5.64 41.56 2.33
C ASN A 119 -5.38 40.98 3.72
N VAL A 120 -5.02 41.86 4.65
CA VAL A 120 -4.64 41.48 6.01
C VAL A 120 -5.74 41.88 6.99
N THR A 121 -6.18 40.93 7.82
CA THR A 121 -7.10 41.17 8.94
C THR A 121 -6.45 40.73 10.24
N THR A 122 -6.33 41.62 11.22
CA THR A 122 -5.75 41.29 12.53
C THR A 122 -6.81 40.74 13.50
N GLY A 123 -6.48 39.70 14.26
CA GLY A 123 -7.42 39.03 15.15
C GLY A 123 -6.76 37.99 16.05
N TYR A 124 -7.57 37.18 16.72
CA TYR A 124 -7.12 36.08 17.58
C TYR A 124 -8.05 34.88 17.44
N PHE A 125 -7.62 33.70 17.89
CA PHE A 125 -8.49 32.53 17.95
C PHE A 125 -9.12 32.41 19.33
N GLU A 126 -10.43 32.21 19.36
CA GLU A 126 -11.18 31.82 20.55
C GLU A 126 -12.01 30.58 20.22
N ASN A 127 -11.83 29.51 21.00
CA ASN A 127 -12.51 28.22 20.77
C ASN A 127 -12.38 27.68 19.33
N GLY A 128 -11.24 27.94 18.68
CA GLY A 128 -10.97 27.51 17.29
C GLY A 128 -11.62 28.38 16.21
N VAL A 129 -12.29 29.48 16.58
CA VAL A 129 -12.85 30.46 15.63
C VAL A 129 -11.97 31.70 15.61
N PHE A 130 -11.60 32.16 14.42
CA PHE A 130 -10.86 33.41 14.26
C PHE A 130 -11.80 34.61 14.45
N ILE A 131 -11.49 35.45 15.43
CA ILE A 131 -12.21 36.67 15.77
C ILE A 131 -11.36 37.86 15.33
N GLU A 132 -11.89 38.64 14.40
CA GLU A 132 -11.30 39.90 13.97
C GLU A 132 -11.34 40.92 15.10
N SER A 133 -10.18 41.52 15.39
CA SER A 133 -10.06 42.61 16.34
C SER A 133 -10.16 43.91 15.57
N ARG A 134 -11.33 44.56 15.64
CA ARG A 134 -11.46 45.92 15.12
C ARG A 134 -10.61 46.85 15.99
N VAL A 135 -9.59 47.44 15.38
CA VAL A 135 -8.96 48.67 15.87
C VAL A 135 -9.86 49.85 15.51
#